data_AF-A0A7J6NPG5-F1
#
_entry.id   AF-A0A7J6NPG5-F1
#
_cell.length_a   1.000
_cell.length_b   1.000
_cell.length_c   1.000
_cell.angle_alpha   90.00
_cell.angle_beta   90.00
_cell.angle_gamma   90.00
#
_symmetry.space_group_name_H-M   'P 1'
#
loop_
_entity.id
_entity.type
_entity.pdbx_description
1 polymer ?
#
loop_
_entity_poly.entity_id
_entity_poly.type
_entity_poly.pdbx_seq_one_letter_code
_entity_poly.pdbx_strand_id
1 'polypeptide(L)'
;MMQHMKPVDNVTEIRRQALEEFLSRCCSRPFVMYSPIMAAFLATPESTYDALKRDFSNRAPEEVLDEYKIAFAAKSIPSFSRRQASSNGPNEEAQRLAQDDSSDDASRENSVDAANQSVADGSVNVSEMIETSKTYLNDHCKVLNQLLTMLRTAASNFKTGNAALSTIHYKFSDCKTIDQQGSGHALALAQGLSGCPERIDLSDAFFEVKNILSSPADAAHFDLLASVLSRELTDCAAMKASLEKVLELGKHRDKAIAKLRSARKHGGAGGIGGLIRGTTKEQLKRAETNRMLYADFYWTAGYNAVMNEMPAFIEGRARVYNEVAREFVSRSEATDKSLAMTWAAKVKKATL
;
A
#
# COMPACT_ATOMS: atom_id res chain seq x y z
N MET A 1 -21.90 9.39 42.18
CA MET A 1 -22.34 8.56 41.04
C MET A 1 -21.17 8.38 40.10
N MET A 2 -20.42 7.29 40.24
CA MET A 2 -19.39 6.93 39.26
C MET A 2 -20.11 6.36 38.04
N GLN A 3 -20.09 7.08 36.93
CA GLN A 3 -20.56 6.55 35.65
C GLN A 3 -19.69 5.35 35.30
N HIS A 4 -20.24 4.15 35.41
CA HIS A 4 -19.69 2.98 34.75
C HIS A 4 -19.65 3.27 33.24
N MET A 5 -18.47 3.64 32.73
CA MET A 5 -18.22 3.60 31.30
C MET A 5 -18.49 2.17 30.84
N LYS A 6 -19.49 2.00 29.97
CA LYS A 6 -19.78 0.71 29.34
C LYS A 6 -18.52 0.24 28.62
N PRO A 7 -18.19 -1.07 28.64
CA PRO A 7 -17.10 -1.60 27.84
C PRO A 7 -17.33 -1.18 26.38
N VAL A 8 -16.37 -0.46 25.82
CA VAL A 8 -16.42 -0.02 24.42
C VAL A 8 -16.46 -1.29 23.56
N ASP A 9 -17.48 -1.41 22.73
CA ASP A 9 -17.59 -2.50 21.77
C ASP A 9 -16.31 -2.55 20.92
N ASN A 10 -15.69 -3.73 20.81
CA ASN A 10 -14.48 -3.97 20.02
C ASN A 10 -14.62 -3.42 18.59
N VAL A 11 -15.82 -3.49 18.01
CA VAL A 11 -16.11 -2.92 16.68
C VAL A 11 -15.97 -1.39 16.67
N THR A 12 -16.43 -0.72 17.74
CA THR A 12 -16.34 0.73 17.88
C THR A 12 -14.88 1.17 18.02
N GLU A 13 -14.09 0.43 18.80
CA GLU A 13 -12.67 0.76 18.99
C GLU A 13 -11.86 0.54 17.70
N ILE A 14 -12.10 -0.56 16.98
CA ILE A 14 -11.46 -0.80 15.66
C ILE A 14 -11.78 0.34 14.68
N ARG A 15 -13.04 0.79 14.64
CA ARG A 15 -13.44 1.93 13.80
C ARG A 15 -12.77 3.23 14.22
N ARG A 16 -12.69 3.51 15.53
CA ARG A 16 -12.01 4.70 16.07
C ARG A 16 -10.54 4.73 15.65
N GLN A 17 -9.83 3.61 15.81
CA GLN A 17 -8.41 3.49 15.42
C GLN A 17 -8.23 3.67 13.91
N ALA A 18 -9.12 3.09 13.09
CA ALA A 18 -9.08 3.26 11.64
C ALA A 18 -9.32 4.73 11.22
N LEU A 19 -10.23 5.43 11.87
CA LEU A 19 -10.49 6.85 11.62
C LEU A 19 -9.33 7.74 12.07
N GLU A 20 -8.73 7.45 13.23
CA GLU A 20 -7.54 8.16 13.72
C GLU A 20 -6.37 7.99 12.76
N GLU A 21 -6.14 6.77 12.28
CA GLU A 21 -5.11 6.49 11.28
C GLU A 21 -5.40 7.23 9.96
N PHE A 22 -6.64 7.21 9.49
CA PHE A 22 -7.05 7.92 8.29
C PHE A 22 -6.78 9.43 8.40
N LEU A 23 -7.20 10.06 9.51
CA LEU A 23 -6.97 11.49 9.75
C LEU A 23 -5.49 11.81 9.87
N SER A 24 -4.70 10.98 10.56
CA SER A 24 -3.25 11.13 10.64
C SER A 24 -2.59 11.13 9.25
N ARG A 25 -3.01 10.23 8.36
CA ARG A 25 -2.55 10.19 6.96
C ARG A 25 -2.98 11.42 6.16
N CYS A 26 -4.18 11.94 6.38
CA CYS A 26 -4.63 13.18 5.77
C CYS A 26 -3.81 14.39 6.25
N CYS A 27 -3.60 14.52 7.55
CA CYS A 27 -2.89 15.65 8.16
C CYS A 27 -1.38 15.63 7.88
N SER A 28 -0.78 14.45 7.72
CA SER A 28 0.64 14.30 7.33
C SER A 28 0.92 14.68 5.88
N ARG A 29 -0.11 14.89 5.07
CA ARG A 29 0.01 15.30 3.66
C ARG A 29 -0.37 16.78 3.54
N PRO A 30 0.59 17.70 3.38
CA PRO A 30 0.31 19.14 3.33
C PRO A 30 -0.79 19.52 2.33
N PHE A 31 -0.76 18.93 1.14
CA PHE A 31 -1.75 19.20 0.08
C PHE A 31 -3.17 18.70 0.41
N VAL A 32 -3.32 17.68 1.27
CA VAL A 32 -4.63 17.24 1.76
C VAL A 32 -5.04 18.10 2.95
N MET A 33 -4.14 18.29 3.92
CA MET A 33 -4.37 19.07 5.14
C MET A 33 -4.81 20.50 4.83
N TYR A 34 -4.14 21.16 3.88
CA TYR A 34 -4.44 22.53 3.47
C TYR A 34 -5.43 22.63 2.31
N SER A 35 -6.05 21.51 1.90
CA SER A 35 -7.09 21.56 0.88
C SER A 35 -8.34 22.29 1.41
N PRO A 36 -9.04 23.07 0.56
CA PRO A 36 -10.29 23.74 0.96
C PRO A 36 -11.35 22.78 1.53
N ILE A 37 -11.39 21.54 1.00
CA ILE A 37 -12.32 20.51 1.47
C ILE A 37 -11.98 19.98 2.87
N MET A 38 -10.69 19.78 3.18
CA MET A 38 -10.28 19.32 4.50
C MET A 38 -10.48 20.43 5.55
N ALA A 39 -10.11 21.66 5.21
CA ALA A 39 -10.35 22.81 6.07
C ALA A 39 -11.85 22.98 6.39
N ALA A 40 -12.71 22.86 5.37
CA ALA A 40 -14.15 22.92 5.57
C ALA A 40 -14.66 21.72 6.38
N PHE A 41 -14.23 20.49 6.09
CA PHE A 41 -14.64 19.30 6.84
C PHE A 41 -14.32 19.41 8.34
N LEU A 42 -13.16 19.96 8.71
CA LEU A 42 -12.74 20.09 10.11
C LEU A 42 -13.36 21.28 10.84
N ALA A 43 -13.70 22.37 10.13
CA ALA A 43 -14.17 23.62 10.73
C ALA A 43 -15.71 23.78 10.72
N THR A 44 -16.41 23.02 9.88
CA THR A 44 -17.83 23.23 9.59
C THR A 44 -18.72 22.51 10.61
N PRO A 45 -19.71 23.20 11.23
CA PRO A 45 -20.72 22.56 12.05
C PRO A 45 -21.52 21.51 11.27
N GLU A 46 -21.93 20.43 11.94
CA GLU A 46 -22.64 19.31 11.31
C GLU A 46 -23.90 19.74 10.55
N SER A 47 -24.61 20.75 11.06
CA SER A 47 -25.82 21.33 10.45
C SER A 47 -25.62 21.95 9.07
N THR A 48 -24.37 22.15 8.64
CA THR A 48 -24.02 22.80 7.36
C THR A 48 -23.37 21.85 6.35
N TYR A 49 -23.22 20.56 6.66
CA TYR A 49 -22.59 19.59 5.75
C TYR A 49 -23.35 19.37 4.44
N ASP A 50 -24.69 19.41 4.44
CA ASP A 50 -25.45 19.23 3.20
C ASP A 50 -25.27 20.39 2.22
N ALA A 51 -25.14 21.62 2.74
CA ALA A 51 -24.81 22.80 1.93
C ALA A 51 -23.40 22.67 1.36
N LEU A 52 -22.43 22.29 2.21
CA LEU A 52 -21.05 22.09 1.80
C LEU A 52 -20.92 21.03 0.69
N LYS A 53 -21.62 19.89 0.84
CA LYS A 53 -21.64 18.82 -0.16
C LYS A 53 -22.19 19.31 -1.51
N ARG A 54 -23.25 20.12 -1.48
CA ARG A 54 -23.84 20.70 -2.69
C ARG A 54 -22.89 21.67 -3.37
N ASP A 55 -22.24 22.53 -2.59
CA ASP A 55 -21.28 23.51 -3.10
C ASP A 55 -20.09 22.83 -3.77
N PHE A 56 -19.51 21.79 -3.16
CA PHE A 56 -18.43 21.00 -3.78
C PHE A 56 -18.89 20.25 -5.04
N SER A 57 -20.12 19.73 -5.06
CA SER A 57 -20.62 18.97 -6.22
C SER A 57 -20.88 19.84 -7.45
N ASN A 58 -21.10 21.14 -7.26
CA ASN A 58 -21.45 22.09 -8.32
C ASN A 58 -20.25 22.91 -8.85
N ARG A 59 -19.03 22.67 -8.35
CA ARG A 59 -17.84 23.43 -8.75
C ARG A 59 -17.50 23.22 -10.22
N ALA A 60 -17.04 24.29 -10.86
CA ALA A 60 -16.58 24.21 -12.23
C ALA A 60 -15.28 23.37 -12.30
N PRO A 61 -15.08 22.51 -13.32
CA PRO A 61 -13.87 21.70 -13.44
C PRO A 61 -12.57 22.52 -13.50
N GLU A 62 -12.64 23.76 -13.99
CA GLU A 62 -11.56 24.75 -13.99
C GLU A 62 -11.14 25.12 -12.57
N GLU A 63 -12.12 25.46 -11.71
CA GLU A 63 -11.88 25.81 -10.31
C GLU A 63 -11.27 24.62 -9.55
N VAL A 64 -11.77 23.40 -9.81
CA VAL A 64 -11.25 22.18 -9.20
C VAL A 64 -9.79 21.93 -9.60
N LEU A 65 -9.43 22.17 -10.87
CA LEU A 65 -8.06 22.02 -11.33
C LEU A 65 -7.13 23.06 -10.70
N ASP A 66 -7.57 24.32 -10.61
CA ASP A 66 -6.77 25.38 -10.01
C ASP A 66 -6.55 25.13 -8.52
N GLU A 67 -7.59 24.74 -7.78
CA GLU A 67 -7.45 24.30 -6.38
C GLU A 67 -6.51 23.11 -6.23
N TYR A 68 -6.60 22.12 -7.13
CA TYR A 68 -5.67 20.98 -7.16
C TYR A 68 -4.23 21.48 -7.32
N LYS A 69 -3.95 22.32 -8.31
CA LYS A 69 -2.60 22.86 -8.54
C LYS A 69 -2.07 23.67 -7.35
N ILE A 70 -2.91 24.50 -6.74
CA ILE A 70 -2.55 25.27 -5.54
C ILE A 70 -2.16 24.33 -4.39
N ALA A 71 -2.92 23.25 -4.18
CA ALA A 71 -2.61 22.27 -3.13
C ALA A 71 -1.22 21.65 -3.31
N PHE A 72 -0.73 21.54 -4.54
CA PHE A 72 0.60 21.04 -4.87
C PHE A 72 1.64 22.12 -5.15
N ALA A 73 1.36 23.41 -4.98
CA ALA A 73 2.29 24.48 -5.36
C ALA A 73 3.67 24.41 -4.67
N ALA A 74 3.75 23.77 -3.50
CA ALA A 74 5.01 23.51 -2.81
C ALA A 74 5.83 22.34 -3.40
N LYS A 75 5.19 21.43 -4.16
CA LYS A 75 5.85 20.39 -4.94
C LYS A 75 6.02 20.92 -6.37
N SER A 76 7.21 20.81 -6.94
CA SER A 76 7.50 21.27 -8.31
C SER A 76 6.83 20.41 -9.37
N ILE A 77 5.49 20.42 -9.46
CA ILE A 77 4.78 19.85 -10.60
C ILE A 77 5.09 20.76 -11.79
N PRO A 78 5.74 20.26 -12.85
CA PRO A 78 6.05 21.08 -14.00
C PRO A 78 4.77 21.63 -14.63
N SER A 79 4.82 22.80 -15.23
CA SER A 79 3.67 23.34 -15.94
C SER A 79 3.33 22.43 -17.14
N PHE A 80 2.05 22.10 -17.30
CA PHE A 80 1.58 21.37 -18.47
C PHE A 80 1.96 22.11 -19.77
N SER A 81 2.74 21.45 -20.63
CA SER A 81 3.14 22.02 -21.91
C SER A 81 2.09 21.73 -22.99
N ARG A 82 1.48 22.79 -23.54
CA ARG A 82 0.47 22.70 -24.61
C ARG A 82 0.98 21.99 -25.87
N ARG A 83 2.31 21.92 -26.08
CA ARG A 83 2.93 21.14 -27.17
C ARG A 83 2.71 19.63 -27.00
N GLN A 84 2.77 19.10 -25.78
CA GLN A 84 2.49 17.68 -25.47
C GLN A 84 1.02 17.30 -25.71
N ALA A 85 0.08 18.25 -25.59
CA ALA A 85 -1.32 18.06 -25.94
C ALA A 85 -1.59 17.96 -27.45
N SER A 86 -0.58 18.29 -28.26
CA SER A 86 -0.70 18.47 -29.72
C SER A 86 0.04 17.37 -30.51
N SER A 87 1.03 16.70 -29.89
CA SER A 87 1.81 15.62 -30.50
C SER A 87 1.04 14.29 -30.64
N ASN A 88 -0.04 14.07 -29.89
CA ASN A 88 -0.93 12.89 -30.09
C ASN A 88 -1.98 13.09 -31.21
N GLY A 89 -1.69 13.98 -32.17
CA GLY A 89 -2.46 14.22 -33.38
C GLY A 89 -1.77 13.59 -34.61
N PRO A 90 -2.51 13.30 -35.69
CA PRO A 90 -2.11 12.40 -36.79
C PRO A 90 -0.95 12.88 -37.70
N ASN A 91 -0.14 13.85 -37.28
CA ASN A 91 0.97 14.36 -38.10
C ASN A 91 2.24 13.49 -38.06
N GLU A 92 2.41 12.59 -37.09
CA GLU A 92 3.60 11.71 -37.06
C GLU A 92 3.50 10.52 -38.03
N GLU A 93 2.32 9.95 -38.27
CA GLU A 93 2.14 8.90 -39.28
C GLU A 93 2.32 9.45 -40.71
N ALA A 94 1.89 10.69 -40.97
CA ALA A 94 2.07 11.36 -42.26
C ALA A 94 3.54 11.74 -42.53
N GLN A 95 4.33 12.01 -41.49
CA GLN A 95 5.77 12.28 -41.63
C GLN A 95 6.60 10.99 -41.78
N ARG A 96 6.20 9.87 -41.16
CA ARG A 96 6.87 8.58 -41.33
C ARG A 96 6.69 8.01 -42.74
N LEU A 97 5.55 8.24 -43.37
CA LEU A 97 5.29 7.83 -44.76
C LEU A 97 5.98 8.71 -45.82
N ALA A 98 6.55 9.85 -45.42
CA ALA A 98 7.25 10.77 -46.33
C ALA A 98 8.79 10.64 -46.28
N GLN A 99 9.32 9.78 -45.40
CA GLN A 99 10.77 9.60 -45.21
C GLN A 99 11.33 8.27 -45.75
N ASP A 100 10.48 7.41 -46.31
CA ASP A 100 10.87 6.06 -46.76
C ASP A 100 11.17 5.99 -48.28
N ASP A 101 11.41 7.13 -48.93
CA ASP A 101 11.67 7.18 -50.38
C ASP A 101 12.80 8.16 -50.72
N SER A 102 14.03 7.83 -50.29
CA SER A 102 15.27 8.30 -50.94
C SER A 102 16.48 7.50 -50.46
N SER A 103 17.05 6.71 -51.37
CA SER A 103 18.24 5.86 -51.22
C SER A 103 19.58 6.64 -51.18
N ASP A 104 20.56 6.01 -50.53
CA ASP A 104 22.02 5.94 -50.76
C ASP A 104 22.85 7.22 -50.98
N ASP A 105 23.85 7.48 -50.11
CA ASP A 105 25.29 7.30 -50.42
C ASP A 105 26.18 7.59 -49.19
N ALA A 106 27.39 7.04 -49.22
CA ALA A 106 28.31 6.79 -48.12
C ALA A 106 29.17 7.98 -47.64
N SER A 107 29.68 7.79 -46.41
CA SER A 107 31.08 7.98 -45.97
C SER A 107 31.42 9.03 -44.89
N ARG A 108 32.07 8.47 -43.84
CA ARG A 108 33.22 8.95 -43.04
C ARG A 108 33.11 10.03 -41.94
N GLU A 109 33.48 9.54 -40.75
CA GLU A 109 34.50 10.04 -39.80
C GLU A 109 34.16 11.09 -38.73
N ASN A 110 34.24 10.61 -37.49
CA ASN A 110 34.76 11.21 -36.26
C ASN A 110 34.46 12.69 -35.93
N SER A 111 33.68 12.88 -34.85
CA SER A 111 33.95 13.96 -33.90
C SER A 111 33.52 13.52 -32.50
N VAL A 112 34.53 13.16 -31.70
CA VAL A 112 34.47 13.11 -30.25
C VAL A 112 34.50 14.57 -29.79
N ASP A 113 33.38 15.10 -29.31
CA ASP A 113 33.26 16.26 -28.40
C ASP A 113 31.85 16.88 -28.52
N ALA A 114 30.89 16.25 -27.85
CA ALA A 114 29.62 16.89 -27.44
C ALA A 114 29.07 16.19 -26.19
N ALA A 115 29.96 15.87 -25.25
CA ALA A 115 29.59 15.54 -23.88
C ALA A 115 29.41 16.85 -23.11
N ASN A 116 28.26 17.50 -23.30
CA ASN A 116 27.55 18.32 -22.30
C ASN A 116 26.50 19.16 -23.00
N GLN A 117 25.26 19.10 -22.48
CA GLN A 117 24.06 19.81 -22.94
C GLN A 117 23.22 19.12 -24.02
N SER A 118 22.84 17.87 -23.75
CA SER A 118 21.49 17.39 -24.10
C SER A 118 20.83 16.82 -22.85
N VAL A 119 20.39 17.71 -21.95
CA VAL A 119 19.29 17.37 -21.05
C VAL A 119 18.09 17.18 -21.97
N ALA A 120 17.88 15.93 -22.36
CA ALA A 120 16.80 15.51 -23.22
C ALA A 120 15.48 16.10 -22.72
N ASP A 121 14.67 16.56 -23.68
CA ASP A 121 13.29 16.98 -23.56
C ASP A 121 12.42 15.77 -23.13
N GLY A 122 12.67 15.29 -21.91
CA GLY A 122 12.12 14.06 -21.32
C GLY A 122 10.72 14.33 -20.79
N SER A 123 9.74 14.48 -21.68
CA SER A 123 8.34 14.54 -21.29
C SER A 123 7.94 13.22 -20.62
N VAL A 124 7.61 13.24 -19.33
CA VAL A 124 7.11 12.06 -18.61
C VAL A 124 5.85 11.53 -19.30
N ASN A 125 5.92 10.29 -19.77
CA ASN A 125 4.74 9.59 -20.30
C ASN A 125 3.88 9.07 -19.14
N VAL A 126 2.97 9.93 -18.67
CA VAL A 126 2.06 9.65 -17.56
C VAL A 126 1.28 8.35 -17.77
N SER A 127 0.84 8.06 -19.00
CA SER A 127 0.04 6.86 -19.28
C SER A 127 0.84 5.57 -19.06
N GLU A 128 2.06 5.54 -19.58
CA GLU A 128 2.97 4.41 -19.43
C GLU A 128 3.38 4.22 -17.97
N MET A 129 3.71 5.32 -17.28
CA MET A 129 4.07 5.27 -15.86
C MET A 129 2.93 4.80 -14.95
N ILE A 130 1.67 5.13 -15.28
CA ILE A 130 0.50 4.60 -14.55
C ILE A 130 0.38 3.09 -14.75
N GLU A 131 0.56 2.58 -15.97
CA GLU A 131 0.49 1.13 -16.23
C GLU A 131 1.65 0.36 -15.59
N THR A 132 2.86 0.93 -15.60
CA THR A 132 4.01 0.39 -14.85
C THR A 132 3.72 0.33 -13.36
N SER A 133 3.16 1.41 -12.78
CA SER A 133 2.79 1.48 -11.36
C SER A 133 1.73 0.42 -11.01
N LYS A 134 0.73 0.21 -11.88
CA LYS A 134 -0.28 -0.83 -11.70
C LYS A 134 0.30 -2.24 -11.77
N THR A 135 1.21 -2.49 -12.72
CA THR A 135 1.91 -3.76 -12.84
C THR A 135 2.70 -4.07 -11.57
N TYR A 136 3.51 -3.12 -11.09
CA TYR A 136 4.21 -3.22 -9.83
C TYR A 136 3.26 -3.54 -8.66
N LEU A 137 2.16 -2.80 -8.51
CA LEU A 137 1.20 -3.03 -7.43
C LEU A 137 0.50 -4.41 -7.55
N ASN A 138 0.31 -4.95 -8.75
CA ASN A 138 -0.24 -6.29 -8.96
C ASN A 138 0.72 -7.38 -8.51
N ASP A 139 1.96 -7.30 -8.97
CA ASP A 139 3.01 -8.27 -8.61
C ASP A 139 3.30 -8.22 -7.11
N HIS A 140 3.39 -7.01 -6.55
CA HIS A 140 3.60 -6.81 -5.12
C HIS A 140 2.45 -7.37 -4.29
N CYS A 141 1.19 -7.06 -4.62
CA CYS A 141 0.03 -7.66 -3.94
C CYS A 141 0.04 -9.19 -4.01
N LYS A 142 0.46 -9.79 -5.13
CA LYS A 142 0.52 -11.25 -5.27
C LYS A 142 1.51 -11.85 -4.27
N VAL A 143 2.71 -11.28 -4.19
CA VAL A 143 3.74 -11.72 -3.24
C VAL A 143 3.29 -11.50 -1.79
N LEU A 144 2.71 -10.34 -1.48
CA LEU A 144 2.21 -10.03 -0.13
C LEU A 144 1.12 -11.01 0.32
N ASN A 145 0.19 -11.38 -0.57
CA ASN A 145 -0.86 -12.36 -0.24
C ASN A 145 -0.28 -13.76 0.04
N GLN A 146 0.70 -14.19 -0.74
CA GLN A 146 1.41 -15.45 -0.51
C GLN A 146 2.12 -15.43 0.84
N LEU A 147 2.89 -14.37 1.12
CA LEU A 147 3.62 -14.22 2.37
C LEU A 147 2.68 -14.14 3.58
N LEU A 148 1.58 -13.39 3.47
CA LEU A 148 0.56 -13.30 4.50
C LEU A 148 -0.05 -14.67 4.82
N THR A 149 -0.31 -15.48 3.79
CA THR A 149 -0.82 -16.85 3.96
C THR A 149 0.20 -17.71 4.71
N MET A 150 1.47 -17.69 4.30
CA MET A 150 2.55 -18.42 4.96
C MET A 150 2.74 -18.01 6.42
N LEU A 151 2.70 -16.71 6.73
CA LEU A 151 2.81 -16.20 8.10
C LEU A 151 1.63 -16.63 8.97
N ARG A 152 0.40 -16.60 8.45
CA ARG A 152 -0.78 -17.09 9.18
C ARG A 152 -0.71 -18.58 9.44
N THR A 153 -0.25 -19.37 8.47
CA THR A 153 0.00 -20.81 8.67
C THR A 153 1.08 -21.04 9.72
N ALA A 154 2.19 -20.28 9.67
CA ALA A 154 3.26 -20.37 10.68
C ALA A 154 2.73 -20.03 12.08
N ALA A 155 1.96 -18.95 12.22
CA ALA A 155 1.32 -18.56 13.48
C ALA A 155 0.39 -19.66 14.02
N SER A 156 -0.42 -20.27 13.14
CA SER A 156 -1.31 -21.38 13.51
C SER A 156 -0.52 -22.62 13.97
N ASN A 157 0.52 -23.00 13.22
CA ASN A 157 1.36 -24.15 13.55
C ASN A 157 2.10 -23.93 14.88
N PHE A 158 2.56 -22.71 15.14
CA PHE A 158 3.18 -22.32 16.40
C PHE A 158 2.21 -22.47 17.57
N LYS A 159 0.96 -22.02 17.43
CA LYS A 159 -0.10 -22.19 18.44
C LYS A 159 -0.36 -23.67 18.75
N THR A 160 -0.43 -24.51 17.71
CA THR A 160 -0.58 -25.97 17.88
C THR A 160 0.62 -26.59 18.59
N GLY A 161 1.84 -26.22 18.20
CA GLY A 161 3.07 -26.68 18.86
C GLY A 161 3.12 -26.28 20.34
N ASN A 162 2.73 -25.05 20.65
CA ASN A 162 2.66 -24.55 22.02
C ASN A 162 1.62 -25.32 22.88
N ALA A 163 0.48 -25.67 22.30
CA ALA A 163 -0.50 -26.54 22.97
C ALA A 163 0.08 -27.93 23.26
N ALA A 164 0.84 -28.50 22.33
CA ALA A 164 1.48 -29.81 22.50
C ALA A 164 2.51 -29.81 23.66
N LEU A 165 3.22 -28.71 23.89
CA LEU A 165 4.15 -28.58 25.04
C LEU A 165 3.43 -28.74 26.39
N SER A 166 2.19 -28.24 26.51
CA SER A 166 1.38 -28.45 27.72
C SER A 166 1.08 -29.93 27.94
N THR A 167 0.74 -30.66 26.88
CA THR A 167 0.49 -32.10 26.95
C THR A 167 1.75 -32.85 27.34
N ILE A 168 2.91 -32.50 26.78
CA ILE A 168 4.20 -33.11 27.13
C ILE A 168 4.52 -32.88 28.61
N HIS A 169 4.35 -31.65 29.11
CA HIS A 169 4.52 -31.34 30.53
C HIS A 169 3.71 -32.29 31.43
N TYR A 170 2.40 -32.42 31.17
CA TYR A 170 1.54 -33.30 31.96
C TYR A 170 1.97 -34.77 31.85
N LYS A 171 2.42 -35.24 30.68
CA LYS A 171 2.87 -36.63 30.53
C LYS A 171 4.17 -36.94 31.27
N PHE A 172 5.11 -35.99 31.35
CA PHE A 172 6.26 -36.16 32.24
C PHE A 172 5.85 -36.19 33.71
N SER A 173 4.89 -35.36 34.13
CA SER A 173 4.34 -35.38 35.48
C SER A 173 3.62 -36.70 35.80
N ASP A 174 2.88 -37.27 34.84
CA ASP A 174 2.23 -38.58 34.96
C ASP A 174 3.29 -39.67 35.20
N CYS A 175 4.38 -39.69 34.41
CA CYS A 175 5.47 -40.64 34.58
C CYS A 175 6.10 -40.56 35.98
N LYS A 176 6.38 -39.35 36.47
CA LYS A 176 6.91 -39.14 37.82
C LYS A 176 5.96 -39.69 38.90
N THR A 177 4.66 -39.42 38.74
CA THR A 177 3.64 -39.91 39.67
C THR A 177 3.58 -41.44 39.67
N ILE A 178 3.64 -42.07 38.49
CA ILE A 178 3.67 -43.54 38.35
C ILE A 178 4.91 -44.13 39.04
N ASP A 179 6.08 -43.54 38.84
CA ASP A 179 7.35 -44.03 39.38
C ASP A 179 7.44 -43.85 40.91
N GLN A 180 6.94 -42.72 41.46
CA GLN A 180 7.09 -42.36 42.88
C GLN A 180 5.93 -42.80 43.78
N GLN A 181 4.70 -42.84 43.26
CA GLN A 181 3.49 -43.05 44.06
C GLN A 181 2.57 -44.15 43.48
N GLY A 182 2.80 -44.55 42.24
CA GLY A 182 1.94 -45.48 41.51
C GLY A 182 2.50 -46.89 41.42
N SER A 183 2.20 -47.54 40.29
CA SER A 183 2.59 -48.93 40.02
C SER A 183 4.10 -49.15 39.96
N GLY A 184 4.89 -48.14 39.59
CA GLY A 184 6.36 -48.22 39.57
C GLY A 184 6.93 -48.40 40.98
N HIS A 185 6.44 -47.61 41.94
CA HIS A 185 6.83 -47.72 43.34
C HIS A 185 6.46 -49.09 43.94
N ALA A 186 5.23 -49.55 43.69
CA ALA A 186 4.77 -50.86 44.15
C ALA A 186 5.63 -52.01 43.59
N LEU A 187 6.03 -51.93 42.32
CA LEU A 187 6.91 -52.92 41.69
C LEU A 187 8.32 -52.91 42.29
N ALA A 188 8.90 -51.72 42.52
CA ALA A 188 10.21 -51.60 43.14
C ALA A 188 10.26 -52.24 44.53
N LEU A 189 9.22 -51.99 45.35
CA LEU A 189 9.08 -52.63 46.66
C LEU A 189 8.95 -54.15 46.56
N ALA A 190 8.16 -54.66 45.62
CA ALA A 190 7.98 -56.10 45.40
C ALA A 190 9.28 -56.80 44.97
N GLN A 191 10.19 -56.08 44.31
CA GLN A 191 11.51 -56.58 43.89
C GLN A 191 12.59 -56.40 44.96
N GLY A 192 12.26 -55.87 46.15
CA GLY A 192 13.22 -55.61 47.21
C GLY A 192 14.19 -54.46 46.91
N LEU A 193 13.86 -53.57 45.96
CA LEU A 193 14.62 -52.36 45.69
C LEU A 193 14.29 -51.30 46.75
N SER A 194 15.28 -50.51 47.15
CA SER A 194 15.11 -49.40 48.08
C SER A 194 14.30 -48.22 47.50
N GLY A 195 14.05 -48.23 46.19
CA GLY A 195 13.25 -47.25 45.47
C GLY A 195 13.23 -47.51 43.97
N CYS A 196 12.37 -46.78 43.24
CA CYS A 196 12.36 -46.80 41.78
C CYS A 196 13.51 -45.92 41.25
N PRO A 197 14.26 -46.32 40.21
CA PRO A 197 15.26 -45.47 39.57
C PRO A 197 14.65 -44.13 39.14
N GLU A 198 15.29 -43.02 39.50
CA GLU A 198 14.74 -41.69 39.24
C GLU A 198 15.02 -41.26 37.80
N ARG A 199 13.97 -40.96 37.04
CA ARG A 199 14.09 -40.37 35.71
C ARG A 199 14.35 -38.87 35.83
N ILE A 200 15.11 -38.32 34.90
CA ILE A 200 15.25 -36.87 34.77
C ILE A 200 13.86 -36.26 34.50
N ASP A 201 13.40 -35.41 35.42
CA ASP A 201 12.12 -34.73 35.31
C ASP A 201 12.24 -33.47 34.45
N LEU A 202 11.67 -33.54 33.25
CA LEU A 202 11.61 -32.43 32.30
C LEU A 202 10.26 -31.69 32.33
N SER A 203 9.32 -32.06 33.19
CA SER A 203 7.98 -31.47 33.23
C SER A 203 8.04 -29.95 33.39
N ASP A 204 8.73 -29.44 34.40
CA ASP A 204 8.92 -28.00 34.63
C ASP A 204 9.60 -27.30 33.45
N ALA A 205 10.52 -27.99 32.75
CA ALA A 205 11.22 -27.42 31.60
C ALA A 205 10.23 -27.16 30.45
N PHE A 206 9.39 -28.14 30.13
CA PHE A 206 8.37 -28.01 29.11
C PHE A 206 7.29 -26.98 29.49
N PHE A 207 6.94 -26.86 30.76
CA PHE A 207 6.04 -25.81 31.25
C PHE A 207 6.64 -24.42 31.08
N GLU A 208 7.91 -24.25 31.42
CA GLU A 208 8.60 -22.97 31.28
C GLU A 208 8.77 -22.58 29.81
N VAL A 209 9.15 -23.51 28.94
CA VAL A 209 9.22 -23.30 27.49
C VAL A 209 7.87 -22.86 26.94
N LYS A 210 6.78 -23.51 27.36
CA LYS A 210 5.42 -23.09 26.98
C LYS A 210 5.13 -21.67 27.45
N ASN A 211 5.48 -21.30 28.68
CA ASN A 211 5.23 -19.96 29.21
C ASN A 211 6.00 -18.88 28.44
N ILE A 212 7.27 -19.14 28.13
CA ILE A 212 8.10 -18.26 27.27
C ILE A 212 7.41 -18.05 25.91
N LEU A 213 6.96 -19.13 25.27
CA LEU A 213 6.29 -19.06 23.96
C LEU A 213 4.85 -18.52 24.02
N SER A 214 4.27 -18.40 25.22
CA SER A 214 2.89 -17.90 25.43
C SER A 214 2.85 -16.46 25.91
N SER A 215 3.99 -15.88 26.28
CA SER A 215 4.12 -14.46 26.65
C SER A 215 3.52 -13.59 25.54
N PRO A 216 2.61 -12.64 25.84
CA PRO A 216 1.99 -11.79 24.82
C PRO A 216 2.99 -10.98 23.99
N ALA A 217 4.17 -10.69 24.55
CA ALA A 217 5.26 -10.05 23.83
C ALA A 217 5.86 -10.99 22.77
N ASP A 218 5.86 -12.30 23.03
CA ASP A 218 6.68 -13.31 22.36
C ASP A 218 5.88 -14.35 21.52
N ALA A 219 4.58 -14.52 21.79
CA ALA A 219 3.73 -15.53 21.17
C ALA A 219 3.19 -15.12 19.78
N ALA A 220 3.33 -13.85 19.40
CA ALA A 220 2.62 -13.23 18.30
C ALA A 220 3.53 -12.69 17.18
N HIS A 221 4.76 -13.17 17.06
CA HIS A 221 5.74 -12.58 16.14
C HIS A 221 5.26 -12.66 14.67
N PHE A 222 4.70 -13.80 14.27
CA PHE A 222 4.15 -13.96 12.93
C PHE A 222 2.86 -13.15 12.72
N ASP A 223 2.03 -13.00 13.76
CA ASP A 223 0.80 -12.20 13.73
C ASP A 223 1.13 -10.70 13.57
N LEU A 224 2.24 -10.22 14.15
CA LEU A 224 2.76 -8.87 13.96
C LEU A 224 3.09 -8.60 12.48
N LEU A 225 3.92 -9.43 11.86
CA LEU A 225 4.24 -9.29 10.43
C LEU A 225 2.98 -9.42 9.56
N ALA A 226 2.12 -10.40 9.84
CA ALA A 226 0.88 -10.61 9.13
C ALA A 226 -0.04 -9.37 9.18
N SER A 227 -0.11 -8.68 10.33
CA SER A 227 -0.92 -7.47 10.47
C SER A 227 -0.42 -6.34 9.56
N VAL A 228 0.90 -6.16 9.45
CA VAL A 228 1.51 -5.11 8.63
C VAL A 228 1.36 -5.38 7.14
N LEU A 229 1.49 -6.65 6.72
CA LEU A 229 1.21 -7.05 5.34
C LEU A 229 -0.27 -6.90 4.99
N SER A 230 -1.18 -7.22 5.93
CA SER A 230 -2.61 -7.00 5.72
C SER A 230 -2.92 -5.53 5.49
N ARG A 231 -2.32 -4.63 6.29
CA ARG A 231 -2.43 -3.18 6.11
C ARG A 231 -1.81 -2.74 4.78
N GLU A 232 -0.69 -3.35 4.37
CA GLU A 232 -0.09 -3.07 3.06
C GLU A 232 -1.01 -3.40 1.90
N LEU A 233 -1.67 -4.54 1.96
CA LEU A 233 -2.60 -4.96 0.91
C LEU A 233 -3.77 -3.97 0.77
N THR A 234 -4.30 -3.49 1.89
CA THR A 234 -5.32 -2.43 1.89
C THR A 234 -4.79 -1.15 1.25
N ASP A 235 -3.57 -0.75 1.59
CA ASP A 235 -2.93 0.44 1.03
C ASP A 235 -2.65 0.32 -0.47
N CYS A 236 -2.20 -0.86 -0.93
CA CYS A 236 -2.03 -1.14 -2.35
C CYS A 236 -3.37 -1.08 -3.10
N ALA A 237 -4.44 -1.60 -2.52
CA ALA A 237 -5.78 -1.53 -3.11
C ALA A 237 -6.25 -0.08 -3.23
N ALA A 238 -6.04 0.74 -2.19
CA ALA A 238 -6.36 2.17 -2.22
C ALA A 238 -5.54 2.92 -3.28
N MET A 239 -4.24 2.62 -3.40
CA MET A 239 -3.38 3.23 -4.43
C MET A 239 -3.84 2.84 -5.84
N LYS A 240 -4.17 1.57 -6.09
CA LYS A 240 -4.72 1.11 -7.38
C LYS A 240 -6.01 1.86 -7.72
N ALA A 241 -6.94 1.95 -6.79
CA ALA A 241 -8.19 2.68 -6.98
C ALA A 241 -7.93 4.17 -7.30
N SER A 242 -6.94 4.79 -6.66
CA SER A 242 -6.53 6.17 -6.97
C SER A 242 -5.98 6.31 -8.40
N LEU A 243 -5.14 5.37 -8.85
CA LEU A 243 -4.63 5.36 -10.22
C LEU A 243 -5.75 5.16 -11.25
N GLU A 244 -6.75 4.33 -10.94
CA GLU A 244 -7.94 4.16 -11.79
C GLU A 244 -8.72 5.47 -11.95
N LYS A 245 -8.83 6.29 -10.90
CA LYS A 245 -9.44 7.63 -10.99
C LYS A 245 -8.68 8.57 -11.92
N VAL A 246 -7.35 8.49 -11.94
CA VAL A 246 -6.55 9.24 -12.92
C VAL A 246 -6.82 8.75 -14.36
N LEU A 247 -6.95 7.43 -14.56
CA LEU A 247 -7.30 6.88 -15.88
C LEU A 247 -8.72 7.28 -16.33
N GLU A 248 -9.68 7.39 -15.40
CA GLU A 248 -11.01 7.95 -15.69
C GLU A 248 -10.90 9.39 -16.24
N LEU A 249 -10.06 10.24 -15.65
CA LEU A 249 -9.77 11.59 -16.20
C LEU A 249 -9.21 11.51 -17.62
N GLY A 250 -8.34 10.54 -17.90
CA GLY A 250 -7.83 10.26 -19.24
C GLY A 250 -8.94 9.95 -20.24
N LYS A 251 -9.94 9.15 -19.84
CA LYS A 251 -11.12 8.87 -20.66
C LYS A 251 -11.95 10.14 -20.93
N HIS A 252 -12.07 11.05 -19.96
CA HIS A 252 -12.74 12.33 -20.16
C HIS A 252 -12.00 13.23 -21.17
N ARG A 253 -10.67 13.27 -21.07
CA ARG A 253 -9.79 13.92 -22.07
C ARG A 253 -10.03 13.34 -23.46
N ASP A 254 -10.02 12.02 -23.61
CA ASP A 254 -10.17 11.36 -24.91
C ASP A 254 -11.56 11.60 -25.53
N LYS A 255 -12.61 11.60 -24.70
CA LYS A 255 -13.96 12.00 -25.12
C LYS A 255 -14.01 13.46 -25.59
N ALA A 256 -13.33 14.38 -24.90
CA ALA A 256 -13.25 15.78 -25.31
C ALA A 256 -12.49 15.94 -26.65
N ILE A 257 -11.40 15.19 -26.85
CA ILE A 257 -10.66 15.13 -28.12
C ILE A 257 -11.56 14.61 -29.24
N ALA A 258 -12.26 13.50 -29.03
CA ALA A 258 -13.16 12.91 -30.02
C ALA A 258 -14.31 13.86 -30.40
N LYS A 259 -14.90 14.56 -29.42
CA LYS A 259 -15.94 15.57 -29.64
C LYS A 259 -15.42 16.73 -30.49
N LEU A 260 -14.21 17.23 -30.22
CA LEU A 260 -13.59 18.29 -31.01
C LEU A 260 -13.29 17.83 -32.45
N ARG A 261 -12.74 16.61 -32.63
CA ARG A 261 -12.48 16.03 -33.95
C ARG A 261 -13.77 15.90 -34.77
N SER A 262 -14.85 15.41 -34.16
CA SER A 262 -16.17 15.29 -34.78
C SER A 262 -16.73 16.67 -35.19
N ALA A 263 -16.64 17.66 -34.31
CA ALA A 263 -17.08 19.03 -34.60
C ALA A 263 -16.29 19.68 -35.75
N ARG A 264 -15.00 19.37 -35.90
CA ARG A 264 -14.18 19.83 -37.04
C ARG A 264 -14.50 19.10 -38.34
N LYS A 265 -14.75 17.78 -38.29
CA LYS A 265 -15.02 16.94 -39.47
C LYS A 265 -16.38 17.22 -40.11
N HIS A 266 -17.41 17.54 -39.32
CA HIS A 266 -18.77 17.77 -39.83
C HIS A 266 -19.07 19.21 -40.24
N GLY A 267 -18.04 19.95 -40.67
CA GLY A 267 -18.15 21.36 -41.04
C GLY A 267 -18.06 22.25 -39.82
N GLY A 268 -16.85 22.73 -39.54
CA GLY A 268 -16.64 23.81 -38.57
C GLY A 268 -17.46 25.05 -38.90
N ALA A 269 -17.42 26.06 -38.03
CA ALA A 269 -18.16 27.31 -38.18
C ALA A 269 -17.87 27.96 -39.56
N GLY A 270 -18.74 27.71 -40.55
CA GLY A 270 -18.59 28.17 -41.94
C GLY A 270 -18.71 27.10 -43.03
N GLY A 271 -18.69 25.80 -42.70
CA GLY A 271 -18.91 24.72 -43.69
C GLY A 271 -20.39 24.33 -43.85
N ILE A 272 -20.77 23.78 -45.00
CA ILE A 272 -22.16 23.35 -45.32
C ILE A 272 -22.76 22.45 -44.23
N GLY A 273 -21.96 21.59 -43.58
CA GLY A 273 -22.40 20.76 -42.45
C GLY A 273 -22.63 21.50 -41.12
N GLY A 274 -21.91 22.61 -40.88
CA GLY A 274 -22.10 23.47 -39.71
C GLY A 274 -23.37 24.31 -39.81
N LEU A 275 -23.79 24.66 -41.03
CA LEU A 275 -25.06 25.33 -41.32
C LEU A 275 -26.27 24.42 -41.04
N ILE A 276 -26.13 23.10 -41.27
CA ILE A 276 -27.19 22.10 -41.09
C ILE A 276 -27.32 21.65 -39.62
N ARG A 277 -26.22 21.62 -38.85
CA ARG A 277 -26.21 21.19 -37.43
C ARG A 277 -26.15 22.32 -36.40
N GLY A 278 -26.01 23.59 -36.82
CA GLY A 278 -25.99 24.74 -35.92
C GLY A 278 -24.74 24.84 -35.03
N THR A 279 -23.61 24.23 -35.43
CA THR A 279 -22.38 24.25 -34.63
C THR A 279 -21.73 25.63 -34.69
N THR A 280 -21.84 26.42 -33.61
CA THR A 280 -21.34 27.81 -33.60
C THR A 280 -19.83 27.89 -33.37
N LYS A 281 -19.19 28.99 -33.80
CA LYS A 281 -17.78 29.29 -33.52
C LYS A 281 -17.48 29.28 -32.02
N GLU A 282 -18.44 29.71 -31.21
CA GLU A 282 -18.35 29.66 -29.75
C GLU A 282 -18.36 28.23 -29.19
N GLN A 283 -19.17 27.33 -29.74
CA GLN A 283 -19.19 25.93 -29.34
C GLN A 283 -17.86 25.23 -29.66
N LEU A 284 -17.23 25.55 -30.80
CA LEU A 284 -15.91 25.05 -31.15
C LEU A 284 -14.84 25.55 -30.16
N LYS A 285 -14.88 26.85 -29.81
CA LYS A 285 -13.97 27.46 -28.83
C LYS A 285 -14.13 26.84 -27.44
N ARG A 286 -15.36 26.58 -27.00
CA ARG A 286 -15.65 25.89 -25.73
C ARG A 286 -15.15 24.44 -25.76
N ALA A 287 -15.37 23.70 -26.85
CA ALA A 287 -14.85 22.34 -26.99
C ALA A 287 -13.31 22.28 -26.95
N GLU A 288 -12.64 23.26 -27.54
CA GLU A 288 -11.18 23.38 -27.51
C GLU A 288 -10.66 23.73 -26.11
N THR A 289 -11.36 24.63 -25.40
CA THR A 289 -11.07 24.96 -23.99
C THR A 289 -11.23 23.74 -23.09
N ASN A 290 -12.35 23.01 -23.21
CA ASN A 290 -12.60 21.79 -22.44
C ASN A 290 -11.54 20.71 -22.74
N ARG A 291 -11.13 20.55 -24.00
CA ARG A 291 -10.05 19.61 -24.35
C ARG A 291 -8.75 19.95 -23.61
N MET A 292 -8.38 21.23 -23.63
CA MET A 292 -7.17 21.70 -22.95
C MET A 292 -7.26 21.49 -21.44
N LEU A 293 -8.41 21.79 -20.85
CA LEU A 293 -8.67 21.61 -19.42
C LEU A 293 -8.51 20.14 -18.99
N TYR A 294 -9.20 19.21 -19.66
CA TYR A 294 -9.10 17.78 -19.31
C TYR A 294 -7.71 17.20 -19.58
N ALA A 295 -7.00 17.69 -20.61
CA ALA A 295 -5.63 17.27 -20.87
C ALA A 295 -4.66 17.72 -19.77
N ASP A 296 -4.78 18.97 -19.34
CA ASP A 296 -4.01 19.54 -18.23
C ASP A 296 -4.32 18.82 -16.92
N PHE A 297 -5.60 18.59 -16.61
CA PHE A 297 -5.98 17.88 -15.38
C PHE A 297 -5.46 16.44 -15.37
N TYR A 298 -5.67 15.69 -16.46
CA TYR A 298 -5.14 14.33 -16.56
C TYR A 298 -3.62 14.30 -16.38
N TRP A 299 -2.90 15.18 -17.07
CA TRP A 299 -1.44 15.21 -17.01
C TRP A 299 -0.94 15.62 -15.61
N THR A 300 -1.49 16.68 -15.03
CA THR A 300 -1.11 17.19 -13.71
C THR A 300 -1.40 16.15 -12.62
N ALA A 301 -2.59 15.56 -12.62
CA ALA A 301 -2.97 14.54 -11.64
C ALA A 301 -2.14 13.27 -11.80
N GLY A 302 -1.91 12.85 -13.04
CA GLY A 302 -1.13 11.65 -13.32
C GLY A 302 0.35 11.82 -13.06
N TYR A 303 0.95 12.98 -13.38
CA TYR A 303 2.31 13.30 -13.01
C TYR A 303 2.47 13.24 -11.48
N ASN A 304 1.58 13.89 -10.74
CA ASN A 304 1.64 13.84 -9.28
C ASN A 304 1.49 12.40 -8.75
N ALA A 305 0.56 11.62 -9.31
CA ALA A 305 0.35 10.24 -8.91
C ALA A 305 1.61 9.38 -9.11
N VAL A 306 2.28 9.48 -10.27
CA VAL A 306 3.41 8.59 -10.60
C VAL A 306 4.77 9.10 -10.16
N MET A 307 4.98 10.42 -10.11
CA MET A 307 6.28 11.02 -9.78
C MET A 307 6.42 11.40 -8.32
N ASN A 308 5.31 11.66 -7.62
CA ASN A 308 5.35 12.07 -6.21
C ASN A 308 4.73 11.02 -5.29
N GLU A 309 3.51 10.58 -5.60
CA GLU A 309 2.73 9.73 -4.70
C GLU A 309 3.18 8.28 -4.72
N MET A 310 3.44 7.71 -5.90
CA MET A 310 3.90 6.33 -6.03
C MET A 310 5.29 6.11 -5.39
N PRO A 311 6.31 6.97 -5.58
CA PRO A 311 7.59 6.81 -4.90
C PRO A 311 7.47 6.96 -3.38
N ALA A 312 6.75 7.99 -2.91
CA ALA A 312 6.52 8.19 -1.47
C ALA A 312 5.75 7.01 -0.84
N PHE A 313 4.83 6.41 -1.58
CA PHE A 313 4.13 5.18 -1.18
C PHE A 313 5.11 4.02 -1.01
N ILE A 314 5.95 3.73 -2.01
CA ILE A 314 6.92 2.63 -1.96
C ILE A 314 7.89 2.82 -0.79
N GLU A 315 8.45 4.02 -0.62
CA GLU A 315 9.37 4.36 0.46
C GLU A 315 8.70 4.23 1.84
N GLY A 316 7.49 4.76 1.97
CA GLY A 316 6.70 4.68 3.19
C GLY A 316 6.43 3.24 3.62
N ARG A 317 6.03 2.38 2.67
CA ARG A 317 5.76 0.96 2.95
C ARG A 317 7.03 0.21 3.34
N ALA A 318 8.13 0.42 2.62
CA ALA A 318 9.42 -0.22 2.93
C ALA A 318 9.91 0.15 4.35
N ARG A 319 9.80 1.43 4.73
CA ARG A 319 10.16 1.90 6.08
C ARG A 319 9.33 1.22 7.18
N VAL A 320 8.00 1.22 7.05
CA VAL A 320 7.12 0.57 8.03
C VAL A 320 7.41 -0.92 8.14
N TYR A 321 7.59 -1.60 7.00
CA TYR A 321 7.97 -3.01 7.00
C TYR A 321 9.31 -3.24 7.71
N ASN A 322 10.34 -2.44 7.42
CA ASN A 322 11.67 -2.58 8.01
C ASN A 322 11.68 -2.31 9.53
N GLU A 323 10.85 -1.39 10.03
CA GLU A 323 10.66 -1.18 11.47
C GLU A 323 10.08 -2.42 12.13
N VAL A 324 9.02 -2.98 11.55
CA VAL A 324 8.35 -4.15 12.10
C VAL A 324 9.18 -5.43 11.97
N ALA A 325 9.93 -5.57 10.89
CA ALA A 325 10.86 -6.68 10.69
C ALA A 325 12.00 -6.65 11.70
N ARG A 326 12.54 -5.46 12.03
CA ARG A 326 13.55 -5.31 13.10
C ARG A 326 12.98 -5.70 14.46
N GLU A 327 11.77 -5.24 14.77
CA GLU A 327 11.08 -5.63 16.00
C GLU A 327 10.84 -7.15 16.07
N PHE A 328 10.41 -7.77 14.97
CA PHE A 328 10.25 -9.21 14.85
C PHE A 328 11.54 -9.98 15.14
N VAL A 329 12.67 -9.54 14.56
CA VAL A 329 13.97 -10.18 14.78
C VAL A 329 14.42 -10.00 16.23
N SER A 330 14.30 -8.78 16.77
CA SER A 330 14.68 -8.48 18.16
C SER A 330 13.92 -9.34 19.16
N ARG A 331 12.61 -9.52 18.96
CA ARG A 331 11.81 -10.40 19.83
C ARG A 331 12.20 -11.85 19.66
N SER A 332 12.37 -12.32 18.42
CA SER A 332 12.76 -13.71 18.14
C SER A 332 14.08 -14.07 18.83
N GLU A 333 15.07 -13.18 18.78
CA GLU A 333 16.35 -13.35 19.48
C GLU A 333 16.18 -13.44 21.01
N ALA A 334 15.32 -12.59 21.59
CA ALA A 334 15.05 -12.62 23.04
C ALA A 334 14.37 -13.93 23.48
N THR A 335 13.41 -14.42 22.68
CA THR A 335 12.76 -15.71 22.88
C THR A 335 13.76 -16.85 22.83
N ASP A 336 14.58 -16.91 21.78
CA ASP A 336 15.58 -17.97 21.60
C ASP A 336 16.61 -18.01 22.73
N LYS A 337 17.08 -16.84 23.20
CA LYS A 337 17.95 -16.75 24.37
C LYS A 337 17.29 -17.30 25.63
N SER A 338 16.02 -16.98 25.86
CA SER A 338 15.26 -17.46 27.02
C SER A 338 15.09 -18.98 26.98
N LEU A 339 14.76 -19.53 25.80
CA LEU A 339 14.69 -20.97 25.59
C LEU A 339 16.03 -21.67 25.87
N ALA A 340 17.13 -21.12 25.34
CA ALA A 340 18.47 -21.68 25.54
C ALA A 340 18.86 -21.72 27.03
N MET A 341 18.55 -20.66 27.78
CA MET A 341 18.80 -20.60 29.22
C MET A 341 17.99 -21.66 29.99
N THR A 342 16.71 -21.84 29.64
CA THR A 342 15.84 -22.86 30.25
C THR A 342 16.41 -24.27 30.08
N TRP A 343 16.86 -24.62 28.87
CA TRP A 343 17.47 -25.93 28.62
C TRP A 343 18.83 -26.09 29.29
N ALA A 344 19.69 -25.07 29.26
CA ALA A 344 20.99 -25.10 29.91
C ALA A 344 20.90 -25.31 31.43
N ALA A 345 19.88 -24.73 32.09
CA ALA A 345 19.64 -24.93 33.52
C ALA A 345 19.31 -26.39 33.85
N LYS A 346 18.60 -27.11 32.97
CA LYS A 346 18.25 -28.53 33.17
C LYS A 346 19.43 -29.45 32.93
N VAL A 347 20.28 -29.17 31.94
CA VAL A 347 21.52 -29.93 31.70
C VAL A 347 22.46 -29.85 32.91
N LYS A 348 22.63 -28.66 33.50
CA LYS A 348 23.44 -28.50 34.72
C LYS A 348 22.90 -29.31 35.90
N LYS A 349 21.58 -29.37 36.07
CA LYS A 349 20.94 -30.17 37.13
C LYS A 349 21.05 -31.68 36.90
N ALA A 350 21.26 -32.13 35.67
CA ALA A 350 21.41 -33.55 35.33
C ALA A 350 22.87 -34.04 35.36
N THR A 351 23.84 -33.12 35.40
CA THR A 351 25.29 -33.43 35.39
C THR A 351 25.98 -33.23 36.74
N LEU A 352 25.27 -32.61 37.70
CA LEU A 352 25.61 -32.52 39.12
C LEU A 352 24.73 -33.49 39.88
#